data_AF-A0A3S0AP37-F1
#
_entry.id   AF-A0A3S0AP37-F1
#
_cell.length_a   1.000
_cell.length_b   1.000
_cell.length_c   1.000
_cell.angle_alpha   90.00
_cell.angle_beta   90.00
_cell.angle_gamma   90.00
#
_symmetry.space_group_name_H-M   'P 1'
#
loop_
_entity.id
_entity.type
_entity.pdbx_description
1 polymer ?
#
loop_
_entity_poly.entity_id
_entity_poly.type
_entity_poly.pdbx_seq_one_letter_code
_entity_poly.pdbx_strand_id
1 'polypeptide(L)'
;MATAQAIDTGEYKLFPSPRNVHRIVFAHQVFVPYPYALIVMDEFGFAGRYSLFSACRMSDGKMGQVVTFEQESDVAVFNAKFVPD
;
A
#
# COMPACT_ATOMS: atom_id res chain seq x y z
N MET A 1 -9.26 21.65 1.34
CA MET A 1 -8.66 20.33 1.03
C MET A 1 -8.91 19.43 2.23
N ALA A 2 -9.57 18.29 2.07
CA ALA A 2 -9.76 17.36 3.18
C ALA A 2 -8.38 16.74 3.51
N THR A 3 -7.81 17.11 4.66
CA THR A 3 -6.56 16.53 5.15
C THR A 3 -6.82 15.05 5.43
N ALA A 4 -6.26 14.16 4.61
CA ALA A 4 -6.37 12.74 4.90
C ALA A 4 -5.63 12.46 6.22
N GLN A 5 -6.36 12.00 7.23
CA GLN A 5 -5.78 11.70 8.53
C GLN A 5 -4.83 10.50 8.39
N ALA A 6 -3.65 10.60 9.00
CA ALA A 6 -2.72 9.49 9.06
C ALA A 6 -3.33 8.35 9.88
N ILE A 7 -3.15 7.11 9.42
CA ILE A 7 -3.57 5.89 10.11
C ILE A 7 -2.33 5.32 10.79
N ASP A 8 -2.41 5.06 12.08
CA ASP A 8 -1.35 4.40 12.84
C ASP A 8 -1.78 2.96 13.13
N THR A 9 -1.01 1.99 12.64
CA THR A 9 -1.26 0.56 12.87
C THR A 9 -0.32 -0.04 13.92
N GLY A 10 0.56 0.78 14.52
CA GLY A 10 1.67 0.32 15.37
C GLY A 10 2.87 -0.20 14.57
N GLU A 11 2.65 -0.89 13.46
CA GLU A 11 3.71 -1.33 12.54
C GLU A 11 4.08 -0.24 11.53
N TYR A 12 3.07 0.49 11.04
CA TYR A 12 3.23 1.54 10.05
C TYR A 12 2.47 2.80 10.45
N LYS A 13 3.05 3.95 10.12
CA LYS A 13 2.32 5.19 9.96
C LYS A 13 1.97 5.37 8.49
N LEU A 14 0.68 5.25 8.19
CA LEU A 14 0.13 5.20 6.83
C LEU A 14 -0.55 6.50 6.43
N PHE A 15 -0.33 6.91 5.20
CA PHE A 15 -0.96 8.08 4.58
C PHE A 15 -1.69 7.61 3.31
N PRO A 16 -3.03 7.66 3.26
CA PRO A 16 -3.79 7.07 2.16
C PRO A 16 -3.58 7.85 0.86
N SER A 17 -3.39 7.11 -0.22
CA SER A 17 -3.38 7.69 -1.57
C SER A 17 -4.74 8.33 -1.88
N PRO A 18 -4.79 9.56 -2.43
CA PRO A 18 -6.04 10.17 -2.90
C PRO A 18 -6.77 9.33 -3.96
N ARG A 19 -6.04 8.44 -4.64
CA ARG A 19 -6.55 7.53 -5.68
C ARG A 19 -7.21 6.27 -5.12
N ASN A 20 -7.12 6.02 -3.80
CA ASN A 20 -7.75 4.85 -3.21
C ASN A 20 -9.27 4.93 -3.32
N VAL A 21 -9.85 3.94 -3.98
CA VAL A 21 -11.31 3.72 -4.02
C VAL A 21 -11.82 3.35 -2.62
N HIS A 22 -11.02 2.58 -1.86
CA HIS A 22 -11.31 2.18 -0.49
C HIS A 22 -10.26 2.75 0.47
N ARG A 23 -10.66 3.43 1.54
CA ARG A 23 -9.73 3.96 2.56
C ARG A 23 -9.64 3.01 3.75
N ILE A 24 -9.33 1.75 3.46
CA ILE A 24 -9.30 0.65 4.43
C ILE A 24 -7.92 -0.01 4.36
N VAL A 25 -7.34 -0.34 5.51
CA VAL A 25 -6.15 -1.19 5.59
C VAL A 25 -6.62 -2.64 5.58
N PHE A 26 -6.33 -3.38 4.52
CA PHE A 26 -6.72 -4.78 4.40
C PHE A 26 -5.73 -5.72 5.12
N ALA A 27 -6.15 -6.97 5.33
CA ALA A 27 -5.42 -7.95 6.13
C ALA A 27 -4.05 -8.32 5.53
N HIS A 28 -3.98 -8.45 4.20
CA HIS A 28 -2.74 -8.84 3.53
C HIS A 28 -1.98 -7.60 3.08
N GLN A 29 -0.73 -7.45 3.51
CA GLN A 29 0.04 -6.22 3.31
C GLN A 29 1.43 -6.53 2.74
N VAL A 30 1.91 -5.65 1.87
CA VAL A 30 3.27 -5.69 1.31
C VAL A 30 3.93 -4.33 1.53
N PHE A 31 5.06 -4.33 2.23
CA PHE A 31 5.91 -3.15 2.35
C PHE A 31 6.84 -3.03 1.15
N VAL A 32 6.79 -1.89 0.49
CA VAL A 32 7.57 -1.55 -0.69
C VAL A 32 8.60 -0.49 -0.29
N PRO A 33 9.90 -0.83 -0.17
CA PRO A 33 10.94 0.08 0.31
C PRO A 33 11.40 1.10 -0.76
N TYR A 34 10.48 1.52 -1.63
CA TYR A 34 10.71 2.48 -2.71
C TYR A 34 9.70 3.63 -2.55
N PRO A 35 10.02 4.67 -1.76
CA PRO A 35 9.06 5.72 -1.39
C PRO A 35 8.55 6.53 -2.58
N TYR A 36 9.30 6.55 -3.68
CA TYR A 36 8.97 7.31 -4.89
C TYR A 36 8.53 6.44 -6.07
N ALA A 37 8.53 5.11 -5.92
CA ALA A 37 8.11 4.23 -7.01
C ALA A 37 6.65 4.50 -7.40
N LEU A 38 6.40 4.65 -8.70
CA LEU A 38 5.06 4.88 -9.18
C LEU A 38 4.29 3.55 -9.30
N ILE A 39 3.38 3.31 -8.35
CA ILE A 39 2.53 2.09 -8.36
C ILE A 39 1.15 2.42 -8.94
N VAL A 40 0.88 1.93 -10.15
CA VAL A 40 -0.45 2.02 -10.79
C VAL A 40 -1.23 0.74 -10.51
N MET A 41 -1.99 0.74 -9.41
CA MET A 41 -2.69 -0.46 -8.91
C MET A 41 -3.61 -1.14 -9.94
N ASP A 42 -4.27 -0.35 -10.79
CA ASP A 42 -5.21 -0.85 -11.81
C ASP A 42 -4.54 -1.71 -12.89
N GLU A 43 -3.22 -1.63 -13.08
CA GLU A 43 -2.50 -2.39 -14.11
C GLU A 43 -2.20 -3.85 -13.70
N PHE A 44 -2.40 -4.19 -12.42
CA PHE A 44 -2.05 -5.52 -11.91
C PHE A 44 -3.15 -6.57 -12.12
N GLY A 45 -4.41 -6.15 -12.30
CA GLY A 45 -5.55 -7.05 -12.50
C GLY A 45 -5.89 -7.90 -11.26
N PHE A 46 -5.91 -7.28 -10.08
CA PHE A 46 -6.26 -7.93 -8.82
C PHE A 46 -7.70 -8.46 -8.81
N ALA A 47 -7.92 -9.57 -8.10
CA ALA A 47 -9.24 -10.18 -7.95
C ALA A 47 -10.07 -9.51 -6.84
N GLY A 48 -9.42 -9.00 -5.79
CA GLY A 48 -10.04 -8.39 -4.63
C GLY A 48 -9.86 -6.87 -4.55
N ARG A 49 -10.40 -6.30 -3.47
CA ARG A 49 -10.18 -4.88 -3.14
C ARG A 49 -8.77 -4.65 -2.63
N TYR A 50 -8.26 -3.45 -2.90
CA TYR A 50 -6.93 -3.05 -2.52
C TYR A 50 -6.90 -1.57 -2.08
N SER A 51 -5.83 -1.21 -1.39
CA SER A 51 -5.51 0.17 -1.01
C SER A 51 -4.01 0.40 -1.05
N LEU A 52 -3.57 1.59 -1.47
CA LEU A 52 -2.18 2.02 -1.47
C LEU A 52 -1.95 3.16 -0.46
N PHE A 53 -0.88 3.06 0.30
CA PHE A 53 -0.49 4.07 1.29
C PHE A 53 0.98 4.44 1.11
N SER A 54 1.31 5.72 1.26
CA SER A 54 2.67 6.08 1.66
C SER A 54 2.85 5.67 3.11
N ALA A 55 4.03 5.16 3.48
CA ALA A 55 4.24 4.54 4.77
C ALA A 55 5.60 4.92 5.38
N CYS A 56 5.60 5.12 6.70
CA CYS A 56 6.80 5.03 7.52
C CYS A 56 6.70 3.74 8.35
N ARG A 57 7.69 2.86 8.24
CA ARG A 57 7.77 1.64 9.06
C ARG A 57 8.30 1.99 10.44
N MET A 58 7.54 1.67 11.47
CA MET A 58 7.83 2.11 12.84
C MET A 58 9.03 1.40 13.46
N SER A 59 9.36 0.19 13.01
CA SER A 59 10.46 -0.61 13.58
C SER A 59 11.85 -0.06 13.25
N ASP A 60 12.04 0.57 12.09
CA ASP A 60 13.34 1.09 11.64
C ASP A 60 13.28 2.47 10.97
N GLY A 61 12.12 3.12 10.99
CA GLY A 61 11.92 4.45 10.41
C GLY A 61 11.99 4.50 8.89
N LYS A 62 12.02 3.35 8.19
CA LYS A 62 12.13 3.35 6.73
C LYS A 62 10.87 3.90 6.08
N MET A 63 11.09 4.85 5.19
CA MET A 63 10.05 5.39 4.31
C MET A 63 9.87 4.47 3.11
N GLY A 64 8.62 4.28 2.73
CA GLY A 64 8.24 3.43 1.61
C GLY A 64 6.76 3.59 1.32
N GLN A 65 6.19 2.54 0.76
CA GLN A 65 4.77 2.43 0.51
C GLN A 65 4.28 1.11 1.09
N VAL A 66 3.02 1.05 1.49
CA VAL A 66 2.35 -0.19 1.88
C VAL A 66 1.16 -0.38 0.97
N VAL A 67 1.15 -1.53 0.31
CA VAL A 67 0.03 -1.97 -0.52
C VAL A 67 -0.73 -3.02 0.28
N THR A 68 -2.04 -2.89 0.37
CA THR A 68 -2.88 -3.82 1.14
C THR A 68 -3.97 -4.43 0.27
N PHE A 69 -4.27 -5.71 0.49
CA PHE A 69 -5.18 -6.52 -0.30
C PHE A 69 -6.18 -7.28 0.56
N GLU A 70 -7.41 -7.38 0.08
CA GLU A 70 -8.45 -8.22 0.66
C GLU A 70 -8.16 -9.72 0.49
N GLN A 71 -7.57 -10.12 -0.64
CA GLN A 71 -7.26 -11.51 -0.95
C GLN A 71 -5.76 -11.77 -0.87
N GLU A 72 -5.37 -12.91 -0.28
CA GLU A 72 -3.97 -13.33 -0.21
C GLU A 72 -3.37 -13.61 -1.60
N SER A 73 -4.17 -14.10 -2.55
CA SER A 73 -3.73 -14.37 -3.93
C SER A 73 -3.21 -13.11 -4.64
N ASP A 74 -3.77 -11.95 -4.33
CA ASP A 74 -3.35 -10.67 -4.93
C ASP A 74 -1.97 -10.23 -4.45
N VAL A 75 -1.52 -10.69 -3.27
CA VAL A 75 -0.13 -10.50 -2.81
C VAL A 75 0.85 -11.17 -3.76
N ALA A 76 0.54 -12.40 -4.18
CA ALA A 76 1.39 -13.15 -5.11
C ALA A 76 1.43 -12.47 -6.48
N VAL A 77 0.30 -11.96 -6.97
CA VAL A 77 0.22 -11.18 -8.22
C VAL A 77 1.07 -9.92 -8.13
N PHE A 78 0.96 -9.17 -7.03
CA PHE A 78 1.76 -7.95 -6.83
C PHE A 78 3.25 -8.26 -6.81
N ASN A 79 3.68 -9.23 -6.00
CA ASN A 79 5.10 -9.59 -5.89
C ASN A 79 5.70 -10.12 -7.20
N ALA A 80 4.89 -10.76 -8.05
CA ALA A 80 5.34 -11.27 -9.35
C ALA A 80 5.47 -10.17 -10.41
N LYS A 81 4.63 -9.13 -10.36
CA LYS A 81 4.55 -8.09 -11.39
C LYS A 81 5.23 -6.79 -11.02
N PHE A 82 5.38 -6.49 -9.73
CA PHE A 82 5.94 -5.22 -9.29
C PHE A 82 7.43 -5.16 -9.58
N VAL A 83 7.83 -4.16 -10.35
CA VAL A 83 9.23 -3.83 -10.64
C VAL A 83 9.40 -2.35 -10.28
N PRO A 84 10.34 -2.00 -9.37
CA PRO A 84 10.63 -0.60 -9.09
C PRO A 84 11.23 0.07 -10.33
N ASP A 85 10.92 1.35 -10.52
CA ASP A 85 11.42 2.20 -11.61
C ASP A 85 12.89 2.62 -11.42
#